data_AF-A0A5D3BGZ8-F1
#
_entry.id   AF-A0A5D3BGZ8-F1
#
_cell.length_a   1.000
_cell.length_b   1.000
_cell.length_c   1.000
_cell.angle_alpha   90.00
_cell.angle_beta   90.00
_cell.angle_gamma   90.00
#
_symmetry.space_group_name_H-M   'P 1'
#
loop_
_entity.id
_entity.type
_entity.pdbx_description
1 polymer ?
#
loop_
_entity_poly.entity_id
_entity_poly.type
_entity_poly.pdbx_seq_one_letter_code
_entity_poly.pdbx_strand_id
1 'polypeptide(L)'
;MIDKLCEKFKFKQYKSSLYNTAANGLAEAFNKTLCNLLKKIVSKSKKDLEERIGEALWAYRTTHCTPTGVTPYSLVYGVEVVLSLEREISSLRMAEQERLTTEDNVKLCLQELEVRD
;
A
#
# COMPACT_ATOMS: atom_id res chain seq x y z
N MET A 1 -2.28 29.35 1.82
CA MET A 1 -3.26 28.40 1.21
C MET A 1 -3.24 27.06 1.94
N ILE A 2 -2.05 26.48 2.15
CA ILE A 2 -1.88 25.22 2.90
C ILE A 2 -2.25 25.37 4.39
N ASP A 3 -1.91 26.49 5.05
CA ASP A 3 -2.19 26.68 6.48
C ASP A 3 -3.70 26.69 6.78
N LYS A 4 -4.49 27.37 5.93
CA LYS A 4 -5.97 27.34 5.98
C LYS A 4 -6.53 25.93 5.83
N LEU A 5 -5.86 25.07 5.08
CA LEU A 5 -6.27 23.68 4.87
C LEU A 5 -5.91 22.81 6.08
N CYS A 6 -4.73 23.03 6.67
CA CYS A 6 -4.30 22.38 7.91
C CYS A 6 -5.24 22.70 9.07
N GLU A 7 -5.65 23.96 9.21
CA GLU A 7 -6.63 24.41 10.21
C GLU A 7 -8.00 23.77 9.98
N LYS A 8 -8.47 23.76 8.72
CA LYS A 8 -9.78 23.19 8.36
C LYS A 8 -9.89 21.70 8.70
N PHE A 9 -8.85 20.92 8.40
CA PHE A 9 -8.83 19.47 8.59
C PHE A 9 -8.12 19.04 9.88
N LYS A 10 -7.68 19.98 10.71
CA LYS A 10 -7.04 19.77 12.01
C LYS A 10 -5.82 18.84 11.97
N PHE A 11 -5.03 18.87 10.89
CA PHE A 11 -3.77 18.14 10.83
C PHE A 11 -2.58 19.09 10.98
N LYS A 12 -1.52 18.60 11.64
CA LYS A 12 -0.28 19.33 11.83
C LYS A 12 0.69 18.99 10.70
N GLN A 13 1.17 20.00 9.99
CA GLN A 13 2.18 19.80 8.96
C GLN A 13 3.57 19.82 9.59
N TYR A 14 4.34 18.75 9.33
CA TYR A 14 5.76 18.68 9.64
C TYR A 14 6.55 18.85 8.34
N LYS A 15 7.60 19.67 8.38
CA LYS A 15 8.48 19.94 7.24
C LYS A 15 9.88 19.44 7.58
N SER A 16 10.48 18.69 6.66
CA SER A 16 11.92 18.42 6.75
C SER A 16 12.70 19.72 6.54
N SER A 17 13.87 19.83 7.18
CA SER A 17 14.80 20.91 6.87
C SER A 17 15.59 20.57 5.61
N LEU A 18 16.12 21.60 4.92
CA LEU A 18 16.90 21.46 3.67
C LEU A 18 18.04 20.44 3.76
N TYR A 19 18.62 20.23 4.94
CA TYR A 19 19.77 19.35 5.17
C TYR A 19 19.42 18.07 5.94
N ASN A 20 18.13 17.80 6.19
CA ASN A 20 17.68 16.59 6.87
C ASN A 20 16.78 15.75 5.97
N THR A 21 17.39 15.18 4.93
CA THR A 21 16.72 14.22 4.02
C THR A 21 16.32 12.93 4.75
N ALA A 22 17.07 12.54 5.79
CA ALA A 22 16.78 11.35 6.58
C ALA A 22 15.40 11.39 7.26
N ALA A 23 14.91 12.59 7.64
CA ALA A 23 13.58 12.75 8.22
C ALA A 23 12.43 12.33 7.29
N ASN A 24 12.66 12.27 5.97
CA ASN A 24 11.69 11.84 4.97
C ASN A 24 12.09 10.56 4.24
N GLY A 25 13.05 9.79 4.79
CA GLY A 25 13.68 8.67 4.10
C GLY A 25 12.72 7.56 3.66
N LEU A 26 11.67 7.26 4.43
CA LEU A 26 10.66 6.27 4.05
C LEU A 26 9.86 6.71 2.83
N ALA A 27 9.42 7.97 2.79
CA ALA A 27 8.70 8.51 1.63
C ALA A 27 9.60 8.59 0.40
N GLU A 28 10.89 8.92 0.58
CA GLU A 28 11.88 8.91 -0.49
C GLU A 28 12.10 7.50 -1.07
N ALA A 29 12.26 6.49 -0.21
CA ALA A 29 12.41 5.09 -0.63
C ALA A 29 11.17 4.57 -1.38
N PHE A 30 9.98 4.89 -0.88
CA PHE A 30 8.72 4.59 -1.57
C PHE A 30 8.65 5.28 -2.94
N ASN A 31 8.88 6.58 -2.99
CA ASN A 31 8.83 7.36 -4.23
C ASN A 31 9.85 6.84 -5.26
N LYS A 32 11.04 6.42 -4.83
CA LYS A 32 12.04 5.81 -5.71
C LYS A 32 11.54 4.49 -6.30
N THR A 33 10.89 3.66 -5.50
CA THR A 33 10.33 2.37 -5.94
C THR A 33 9.20 2.57 -6.95
N LEU A 34 8.27 3.48 -6.64
CA LEU A 34 7.17 3.83 -7.54
C LEU A 34 7.68 4.42 -8.86
N CYS A 35 8.64 5.34 -8.81
CA CYS A 35 9.28 5.89 -10.01
C CYS A 35 9.93 4.80 -10.87
N ASN A 36 10.60 3.83 -10.26
CA ASN A 36 11.24 2.74 -10.99
C ASN A 36 10.22 1.81 -11.65
N LEU A 37 9.08 1.56 -11.00
CA LEU A 37 7.99 0.77 -11.58
C LEU A 37 7.34 1.51 -12.75
N LEU A 38 7.03 2.80 -12.57
CA LEU A 38 6.46 3.66 -13.62
C LEU A 38 7.38 3.75 -14.83
N LYS A 39 8.70 3.87 -14.64
CA LYS A 39 9.68 3.86 -15.73
C LYS A 39 9.65 2.59 -16.58
N LYS A 40 9.24 1.44 -16.00
CA LYS A 40 9.17 0.17 -16.71
C LYS A 40 7.87 0.03 -17.52
N ILE A 41 6.77 0.60 -17.03
CA ILE A 41 5.44 0.39 -17.62
C ILE A 41 4.97 1.55 -18.52
N VAL A 42 5.47 2.77 -18.30
CA VAL A 42 5.03 3.95 -19.06
C VAL A 42 5.85 4.12 -20.33
N SER A 43 5.15 4.21 -21.46
CA SER A 43 5.69 4.40 -22.80
C SER A 43 5.49 5.85 -23.27
N LYS A 44 6.50 6.71 -23.03
CA LYS A 44 6.71 8.10 -23.55
C LYS A 44 5.56 9.13 -23.47
N SER A 45 4.32 8.77 -23.18
CA SER A 45 3.16 9.67 -23.24
C SER A 45 2.60 9.97 -21.84
N LYS A 46 2.12 11.21 -21.64
CA LYS A 46 1.52 11.66 -20.38
C LYS A 46 0.17 10.98 -20.09
N LYS A 47 -0.61 10.65 -21.13
CA LYS A 47 -1.89 9.94 -20.98
C LYS A 47 -1.69 8.51 -20.46
N ASP A 48 -0.65 7.85 -20.95
CA ASP A 48 -0.27 6.51 -20.49
C ASP A 48 0.19 6.55 -19.01
N LEU A 49 0.84 7.63 -18.55
CA LEU A 49 1.19 7.77 -17.12
C LEU A 49 -0.06 7.79 -16.21
N GLU A 50 -1.10 8.53 -16.56
CA GLU A 50 -2.31 8.65 -15.73
C GLU A 50 -3.05 7.30 -15.61
N GLU A 51 -3.10 6.52 -16.69
CA GLU A 51 -3.68 5.18 -16.72
C GLU A 51 -2.83 4.16 -15.94
N ARG A 52 -1.50 4.20 -16.13
CA ARG A 52 -0.56 3.23 -15.55
C ARG A 52 -0.21 3.48 -14.08
N ILE A 53 -0.45 4.68 -13.54
CA ILE A 53 -0.24 4.96 -12.12
C ILE A 53 -1.09 4.06 -11.22
N GLY A 54 -2.34 3.81 -11.60
CA GLY A 54 -3.23 2.91 -10.84
C GLY A 54 -2.66 1.49 -10.80
N GLU A 55 -2.22 0.98 -11.94
CA GLU A 55 -1.63 -0.34 -12.08
C GLU A 55 -0.31 -0.47 -11.31
N ALA A 56 0.57 0.54 -11.38
CA ALA A 56 1.81 0.56 -10.62
C ALA A 56 1.56 0.52 -9.10
N LEU A 57 0.61 1.33 -8.62
CA LEU A 57 0.25 1.35 -7.20
C LEU A 57 -0.36 0.03 -6.77
N TRP A 58 -1.19 -0.59 -7.61
CA TRP A 58 -1.74 -1.91 -7.35
C TRP A 58 -0.65 -2.96 -7.22
N ALA A 59 0.24 -3.06 -8.21
CA ALA A 59 1.35 -4.01 -8.20
C ALA A 59 2.25 -3.80 -6.98
N TYR A 60 2.56 -2.56 -6.59
CA TYR A 60 3.33 -2.30 -5.38
C TYR A 60 2.62 -2.81 -4.12
N ARG A 61 1.31 -2.58 -3.99
CA ARG A 61 0.53 -2.98 -2.81
C ARG A 61 0.37 -4.48 -2.67
N THR A 62 0.31 -5.23 -3.78
CA THR A 62 0.06 -6.68 -3.78
C THR A 62 1.33 -7.52 -3.91
N THR A 63 2.49 -6.91 -4.15
CA THR A 63 3.77 -7.64 -4.24
C THR A 63 4.45 -7.68 -2.87
N HIS A 64 5.04 -8.82 -2.53
CA HIS A 64 5.82 -8.95 -1.30
C HIS A 64 6.98 -7.95 -1.27
N CYS A 65 7.06 -7.18 -0.19
CA CYS A 65 8.21 -6.32 0.05
C CYS A 65 9.35 -7.15 0.65
N THR A 66 10.48 -7.23 -0.05
CA THR A 66 11.65 -8.00 0.41
C THR A 66 12.10 -7.67 1.84
N PRO A 67 12.09 -6.41 2.32
CA PRO A 67 12.52 -6.10 3.69
C PRO A 67 11.56 -6.59 4.77
N THR A 68 10.25 -6.61 4.49
CA THR A 68 9.21 -6.93 5.49
C THR A 68 8.65 -8.34 5.32
N GLY A 69 8.93 -9.01 4.20
CA GLY A 69 8.39 -10.34 3.87
C GLY A 69 6.89 -10.35 3.55
N VAL A 70 6.17 -9.26 3.79
CA VAL A 70 4.72 -9.11 3.62
C VAL A 70 4.39 -8.08 2.54
N THR A 71 3.14 -8.09 2.06
CA THR A 71 2.67 -7.09 1.10
C THR A 71 2.36 -5.76 1.81
N PRO A 72 2.56 -4.60 1.16
CA PRO A 72 2.14 -3.33 1.74
C PRO A 72 0.63 -3.25 2.02
N TYR A 73 -0.19 -4.04 1.32
CA TYR A 73 -1.62 -4.13 1.60
C TYR A 73 -1.90 -4.81 2.95
N SER A 74 -1.27 -5.95 3.23
CA SER A 74 -1.47 -6.64 4.51
C SER A 74 -0.96 -5.84 5.70
N LEU A 75 0.06 -5.00 5.52
CA LEU A 75 0.48 -4.06 6.57
C LEU A 75 -0.58 -3.00 6.92
N VAL A 76 -1.42 -2.58 5.97
CA VAL A 76 -2.44 -1.54 6.20
C VAL A 76 -3.74 -2.14 6.71
N TYR A 77 -4.14 -3.29 6.15
CA TYR A 77 -5.45 -3.89 6.41
C TYR A 77 -5.40 -5.12 7.31
N GLY A 78 -4.22 -5.60 7.67
CA GLY A 78 -4.00 -6.84 8.40
C GLY A 78 -4.16 -8.11 7.57
N VAL A 79 -4.94 -8.07 6.47
CA VAL A 79 -5.22 -9.22 5.58
C VAL A 79 -4.46 -9.12 4.27
N GLU A 80 -4.10 -10.26 3.67
CA GLU A 80 -3.63 -10.29 2.28
C GLU A 80 -4.75 -9.98 1.27
N VAL A 81 -4.38 -9.35 0.14
CA VAL A 81 -5.34 -9.02 -0.93
C VAL A 81 -5.94 -10.30 -1.51
N VAL A 82 -7.27 -10.37 -1.57
CA VAL A 82 -7.99 -11.33 -2.42
C VAL A 82 -7.87 -10.86 -3.87
N LEU A 83 -7.20 -11.63 -4.71
CA LEU A 83 -6.99 -11.28 -6.11
C LEU A 83 -8.28 -11.48 -6.90
N SER A 84 -8.49 -10.68 -7.95
CA SER A 84 -9.67 -10.82 -8.83
C SER A 84 -9.80 -12.24 -9.40
N LEU A 85 -8.68 -12.91 -9.68
CA LEU A 85 -8.64 -14.29 -10.14
C LEU A 85 -9.17 -15.27 -9.08
N GLU A 86 -8.87 -15.04 -7.81
CA GLU A 86 -9.38 -15.86 -6.70
C GLU A 86 -10.89 -15.71 -6.51
N ARG A 87 -11.43 -14.55 -6.93
CA ARG A 87 -12.86 -14.27 -6.97
C ARG A 87 -13.57 -14.94 -8.11
N GLU A 88 -12.96 -14.98 -9.27
CA GLU A 88 -13.50 -15.69 -10.43
C GLU A 88 -13.47 -17.21 -10.23
N ILE A 89 -12.41 -17.73 -9.59
CA ILE A 89 -12.21 -19.17 -9.37
C ILE A 89 -12.90 -19.67 -8.08
N SER A 90 -13.53 -18.80 -7.29
CA SER A 90 -14.16 -19.15 -6.01
C SER A 90 -13.20 -19.94 -5.10
N SER A 91 -12.04 -19.33 -4.81
CA SER A 91 -10.99 -19.97 -4.02
C SER A 91 -11.43 -20.31 -2.59
N LEU A 92 -10.77 -21.31 -1.97
CA LEU A 92 -10.98 -21.67 -0.56
C LEU A 92 -10.84 -20.46 0.38
N ARG A 93 -9.86 -19.59 0.11
CA ARG A 93 -9.62 -18.35 0.85
C ARG A 93 -10.84 -17.42 0.84
N MET A 94 -11.57 -17.36 -0.28
CA MET A 94 -12.81 -16.59 -0.35
C MET A 94 -13.95 -17.21 0.44
N ALA A 95 -14.09 -18.54 0.37
CA ALA A 95 -15.09 -19.25 1.16
C ALA A 95 -14.86 -19.08 2.68
N GLU A 96 -13.61 -18.96 3.11
CA GLU A 96 -13.25 -18.67 4.51
C GLU A 96 -13.55 -17.21 4.86
N GLN A 97 -13.16 -16.26 4.01
CA GLN A 97 -13.40 -14.82 4.20
C GLN A 97 -14.90 -14.48 4.30
N GLU A 98 -15.75 -15.10 3.49
CA GLU A 98 -17.21 -14.91 3.50
C GLU A 98 -17.87 -15.45 4.78
N ARG A 99 -17.21 -16.40 5.47
CA ARG A 99 -17.70 -16.98 6.73
C ARG A 99 -17.22 -16.22 7.96
N LEU A 100 -16.19 -15.39 7.83
CA LEU A 100 -15.61 -14.61 8.93
C LEU A 100 -16.32 -13.26 9.09
N THR A 101 -16.63 -12.89 10.32
CA THR A 101 -17.07 -11.52 10.62
C THR A 101 -15.90 -10.54 10.48
N THR A 102 -16.18 -9.24 10.35
CA THR A 102 -15.12 -8.23 10.27
C THR A 102 -14.20 -8.25 11.50
N GLU A 103 -14.76 -8.53 12.68
CA GLU A 103 -14.04 -8.59 13.95
C GLU A 103 -13.13 -9.83 14.05
N ASP A 104 -13.62 -10.98 13.60
CA ASP A 104 -12.83 -12.23 13.58
C ASP A 104 -11.66 -12.13 12.60
N ASN A 105 -11.87 -11.50 11.45
CA ASN A 105 -10.81 -11.24 10.46
C ASN A 105 -9.69 -10.39 11.07
N VAL A 106 -10.03 -9.27 11.72
CA VAL A 106 -9.02 -8.39 12.36
C VAL A 106 -8.22 -9.14 13.42
N LYS A 107 -8.86 -10.02 14.19
CA LYS A 107 -8.22 -10.80 15.24
C LYS A 107 -7.26 -11.86 14.68
N LEU A 108 -7.65 -12.52 13.59
CA LEU A 108 -6.81 -13.47 12.87
C LEU A 108 -5.55 -12.77 12.31
N CYS A 109 -5.71 -11.58 11.72
CA CYS A 109 -4.59 -10.78 11.23
C CYS A 109 -3.60 -10.41 12.32
N LEU A 110 -4.09 -10.01 13.49
CA LEU A 110 -3.22 -9.69 14.63
C LEU A 110 -2.42 -10.92 15.07
N GLN A 111 -3.04 -12.11 15.13
CA GLN A 111 -2.32 -13.35 15.43
C GLN A 111 -1.26 -13.70 14.38
N GLU A 112 -1.54 -13.53 13.09
CA GLU A 112 -0.56 -13.79 12.04
C GLU A 112 0.64 -12.84 12.09
N LEU A 113 0.43 -11.61 12.55
CA LEU A 113 1.51 -10.65 12.80
C LEU A 113 2.32 -11.04 14.04
N GLU A 114 1.67 -11.46 15.13
CA GLU A 114 2.33 -11.87 16.39
C GLU A 114 3.16 -13.16 16.27
N VAL A 115 2.74 -14.10 15.41
CA VAL A 115 3.46 -15.37 15.19
C VAL A 115 4.73 -15.19 14.32
N ARG A 116 4.90 -14.02 13.70
CA ARG A 116 6.02 -13.73 12.79
C ARG A 116 7.19 -12.97 13.43
N ASP A 117 7.05 -12.53 14.69
CA ASP A 117 8.12 -12.00 15.55
C ASP A 117 8.86 -13.12 16.32
#